data_AF-A0A2N5ELY4-F1
#
_entry.id   AF-A0A2N5ELY4-F1
#
_cell.length_a   1.000
_cell.length_b   1.000
_cell.length_c   1.000
_cell.angle_alpha   90.00
_cell.angle_beta   90.00
_cell.angle_gamma   90.00
#
_symmetry.space_group_name_H-M   'P 1'
#
loop_
_entity.id
_entity.type
_entity.pdbx_description
1 polymer ?
#
loop_
_entity_poly.entity_id
_entity_poly.type
_entity_poly.pdbx_seq_one_letter_code
_entity_poly.pdbx_strand_id
1 'polypeptide(L)'
;MKTSSSARVSASLKGLATQAALLSAALRASLLAPVSQTWRTLTGQQAPLAARVIRRYALPSTRTFSVAEGFFGFIPIESFESERYVLEVMHAGRCYQVEVPLHVYQQAAIGGHIDIHTH
;
A
#
# COMPACT_ATOMS: atom_id res chain seq x y z
N MET A 1 43.79 -6.99 43.65
CA MET A 1 43.96 -5.86 42.70
C MET A 1 43.83 -6.38 41.26
N LYS A 2 43.18 -5.58 40.38
CA LYS A 2 43.14 -5.67 38.89
C LYS A 2 42.28 -6.77 38.20
N THR A 3 40.95 -6.72 38.32
CA THR A 3 40.07 -7.39 37.32
C THR A 3 38.83 -6.57 36.92
N SER A 4 38.31 -5.71 37.82
CA SER A 4 37.05 -4.96 37.60
C SER A 4 37.13 -3.86 36.52
N SER A 5 38.30 -3.25 36.30
CA SER A 5 38.47 -2.18 35.30
C SER A 5 38.42 -2.71 33.86
N SER A 6 39.00 -3.88 33.59
CA SER A 6 39.10 -4.47 32.24
C SER A 6 37.73 -4.88 31.66
N ALA A 7 36.81 -5.34 32.50
CA ALA A 7 35.46 -5.74 32.09
C ALA A 7 34.59 -4.53 31.70
N ARG A 8 34.69 -3.39 32.41
CA ARG A 8 33.97 -2.15 32.07
C ARG A 8 34.49 -1.51 30.78
N VAL A 9 35.80 -1.53 30.58
CA VAL A 9 36.42 -1.03 29.34
C VAL A 9 35.98 -1.88 28.14
N SER A 10 35.93 -3.21 28.29
CA SER A 10 35.45 -4.12 27.24
C SER A 10 33.96 -3.94 26.91
N ALA A 11 33.11 -3.66 27.90
CA ALA A 11 31.69 -3.37 27.70
C ALA A 11 31.47 -2.01 27.00
N SER A 12 32.26 -0.99 27.36
CA SER A 12 32.22 0.33 26.73
C SER A 12 32.67 0.28 25.27
N LEU A 13 33.69 -0.52 24.95
CA LEU A 13 34.17 -0.70 23.57
C LEU A 13 33.16 -1.46 22.71
N LYS A 14 32.47 -2.47 23.28
CA LYS A 14 31.36 -3.16 22.60
C LYS A 14 30.18 -2.21 22.33
N GLY A 15 29.82 -1.35 23.29
CA GLY A 15 28.80 -0.32 23.09
C GLY A 15 29.14 0.65 21.96
N LEU A 16 30.38 1.15 21.91
CA LEU A 16 30.87 2.01 20.84
C LEU A 16 30.86 1.32 19.47
N ALA A 17 31.30 0.07 19.41
CA ALA A 17 31.30 -0.73 18.17
C ALA A 17 29.86 -0.94 17.66
N THR A 18 28.90 -1.16 18.56
CA THR A 18 27.48 -1.32 18.23
C THR A 18 26.89 0.00 17.73
N GLN A 19 27.24 1.13 18.36
CA GLN A 19 26.82 2.46 17.90
C GLN A 19 27.43 2.82 16.53
N ALA A 20 28.69 2.49 16.29
CA ALA A 20 29.33 2.69 15.00
C ALA A 20 28.72 1.80 13.90
N ALA A 21 28.33 0.57 14.24
CA ALA A 21 27.59 -0.32 13.33
C ALA A 21 26.20 0.24 12.99
N LEU A 22 25.48 0.78 13.97
CA LEU A 22 24.18 1.43 13.74
C LEU A 22 24.30 2.71 12.93
N LEU A 23 25.31 3.55 13.21
CA LEU A 23 25.58 4.76 12.43
C LEU A 23 25.95 4.44 10.99
N SER A 24 26.81 3.45 10.77
CA SER A 24 27.21 3.04 9.42
C SER A 24 26.05 2.39 8.66
N ALA A 25 25.19 1.63 9.32
CA ALA A 25 23.95 1.12 8.73
C ALA A 25 22.98 2.25 8.36
N ALA A 26 22.78 3.22 9.24
CA ALA A 26 21.95 4.39 8.97
C ALA A 26 22.52 5.25 7.84
N LEU A 27 23.83 5.47 7.80
CA LEU A 27 24.52 6.21 6.73
C LEU A 27 24.37 5.49 5.39
N ARG A 28 24.56 4.17 5.36
CA ARG A 28 24.34 3.34 4.17
C ARG A 28 22.88 3.40 3.70
N ALA A 29 21.93 3.32 4.62
CA ALA A 29 20.51 3.46 4.30
C ALA A 29 20.19 4.83 3.69
N SER A 30 20.72 5.92 4.26
CA SER A 30 20.55 7.27 3.73
C SER A 30 21.20 7.48 2.36
N LEU A 31 22.34 6.84 2.09
CA LEU A 31 23.03 6.91 0.80
C LEU A 31 22.36 6.05 -0.29
N LEU A 32 21.70 4.96 0.09
CA LEU A 32 21.01 4.05 -0.83
C LEU A 32 19.55 4.43 -1.09
N ALA A 33 18.93 5.20 -0.20
CA ALA A 33 17.56 5.68 -0.36
C ALA A 33 17.30 6.36 -1.72
N PRO A 34 18.16 7.28 -2.21
CA PRO A 34 17.95 7.93 -3.50
C PRO A 34 18.00 6.94 -4.67
N VAL A 35 18.94 6.00 -4.66
CA VAL A 35 19.08 4.99 -5.72
C VAL A 35 17.86 4.08 -5.76
N SER A 36 17.38 3.64 -4.60
CA SER A 36 16.18 2.81 -4.50
C SER A 36 14.92 3.55 -4.98
N GLN A 37 14.85 4.87 -4.72
CA GLN A 37 13.74 5.71 -5.15
C GLN A 37 13.78 5.93 -6.67
N THR A 38 14.93 6.27 -7.24
CA THR A 38 15.10 6.43 -8.70
C THR A 38 14.85 5.12 -9.44
N TRP A 39 15.30 3.99 -8.90
CA TRP A 39 15.05 2.67 -9.48
C TRP A 39 13.56 2.32 -9.47
N ARG A 40 12.84 2.63 -8.39
CA ARG A 40 11.37 2.48 -8.31
C ARG A 40 10.65 3.35 -9.34
N THR A 41 11.10 4.59 -9.52
CA THR A 41 10.56 5.50 -10.54
C THR A 41 10.81 4.97 -11.96
N LEU A 42 11.99 4.44 -12.24
CA LEU A 42 12.35 3.89 -13.56
C LEU A 42 11.66 2.55 -13.87
N THR A 43 11.39 1.74 -12.85
CA THR A 43 10.72 0.43 -12.99
C THR A 43 9.19 0.51 -12.90
N GLY A 44 8.63 1.71 -12.69
CA GLY A 44 7.19 1.91 -12.51
C GLY A 44 6.63 1.30 -11.21
N GLN A 45 7.50 0.82 -10.32
CA GLN A 45 7.10 0.28 -9.03
C GLN A 45 6.88 1.42 -8.03
N GLN A 46 5.72 2.06 -8.10
CA GLN A 46 5.32 3.04 -7.11
C GLN A 46 5.17 2.37 -5.74
N ALA A 47 5.68 3.03 -4.69
CA ALA A 47 5.55 2.51 -3.33
C ALA A 47 4.07 2.56 -2.91
N PRO A 48 3.54 1.50 -2.29
CA PRO A 48 2.17 1.48 -1.79
C PRO A 48 1.96 2.62 -0.79
N LEU A 49 0.90 3.39 -0.97
CA LEU A 49 0.48 4.43 -0.04
C LEU A 49 -0.51 3.82 0.93
N ALA A 50 -0.14 3.70 2.20
CA ALA A 50 -1.05 3.22 3.23
C ALA A 50 -2.15 4.28 3.48
N ALA A 51 -3.40 3.93 3.17
CA ALA A 51 -4.55 4.80 3.30
C ALA A 51 -5.62 4.16 4.21
N ARG A 52 -6.30 4.99 5.00
CA ARG A 52 -7.38 4.53 5.89
C ARG A 52 -8.72 4.61 5.19
N VAL A 53 -9.51 3.54 5.21
CA VAL A 53 -10.86 3.53 4.63
C VAL A 53 -11.81 4.38 5.49
N ILE A 54 -12.49 5.33 4.86
CA ILE A 54 -13.47 6.22 5.49
C ILE A 54 -14.89 5.80 5.12
N ARG A 55 -15.14 5.54 3.84
CA ARG A 55 -16.47 5.17 3.32
C ARG A 55 -16.35 4.13 2.21
N ARG A 56 -17.45 3.42 1.98
CA ARG A 56 -17.58 2.32 1.04
C ARG A 56 -18.87 2.52 0.25
N TYR A 57 -18.77 2.45 -1.07
CA TYR A 57 -19.93 2.52 -1.97
C TYR A 57 -19.92 1.33 -2.92
N ALA A 58 -21.06 0.65 -3.01
CA ALA A 58 -21.33 -0.31 -4.06
C ALA A 58 -22.31 0.37 -5.03
N LEU A 59 -21.85 0.62 -6.24
CA LEU A 59 -22.65 1.25 -7.28
C LEU A 59 -23.19 0.14 -8.19
N PRO A 60 -24.50 -0.15 -8.11
CA PRO A 60 -25.11 -1.16 -8.97
C PRO A 60 -25.02 -0.72 -10.43
N SER A 61 -24.99 -1.70 -11.33
CA SER A 61 -25.02 -1.45 -12.78
C SER A 61 -26.24 -0.63 -13.16
N THR A 62 -26.04 0.46 -13.91
CA THR A 62 -27.12 1.36 -14.33
C THR A 62 -27.75 1.01 -15.67
N ARG A 63 -27.29 -0.04 -16.36
CA ARG A 63 -27.84 -0.45 -17.66
C ARG A 63 -28.97 -1.47 -17.50
N THR A 64 -30.17 -1.06 -17.91
CA THR A 64 -31.30 -1.95 -18.15
C THR A 64 -31.36 -2.32 -19.63
N PHE A 65 -31.45 -3.61 -19.96
CA PHE A 65 -31.68 -4.06 -21.34
C PHE A 65 -33.13 -4.54 -21.49
N SER A 66 -33.79 -4.08 -22.54
CA SER A 66 -35.10 -4.56 -22.95
C SER A 66 -34.93 -5.49 -24.13
N VAL A 67 -35.30 -6.76 -23.94
CA VAL A 67 -35.22 -7.76 -25.01
C VAL A 67 -36.58 -7.81 -25.71
N ALA A 68 -36.58 -7.78 -27.05
CA ALA A 68 -37.80 -7.97 -27.83
C ALA A 68 -38.34 -9.40 -27.66
N GLU A 69 -39.67 -9.55 -27.73
CA GLU A 69 -40.31 -10.86 -27.69
C GLU A 69 -39.78 -11.74 -28.84
N GLY A 70 -39.27 -12.93 -28.53
CA GLY A 70 -38.70 -13.86 -29.51
C GLY A 70 -37.22 -13.65 -29.85
N PHE A 71 -36.45 -12.89 -29.07
CA PHE A 71 -35.00 -12.83 -29.24
C PHE A 71 -34.33 -14.18 -28.93
N PHE A 72 -33.54 -14.67 -29.88
CA PHE A 72 -32.63 -15.81 -29.71
C PHE A 72 -31.23 -15.38 -30.15
N GLY A 73 -30.38 -15.03 -29.17
CA GLY A 73 -29.01 -14.60 -29.43
C GLY A 73 -28.21 -14.50 -28.13
N PHE A 74 -26.89 -14.37 -28.26
CA PHE A 74 -26.00 -14.23 -27.11
C PHE A 74 -25.80 -12.75 -26.78
N ILE A 75 -26.03 -12.38 -25.53
CA ILE A 75 -25.65 -11.06 -25.00
C ILE A 75 -24.25 -11.21 -24.39
N PRO A 76 -23.23 -10.50 -24.89
CA PRO A 76 -21.88 -10.58 -24.33
C PRO A 76 -21.87 -10.17 -22.85
N ILE A 77 -21.14 -10.91 -22.01
CA ILE A 77 -21.04 -10.63 -20.56
C ILE A 77 -20.47 -9.22 -20.31
N GLU A 78 -19.59 -8.74 -21.18
CA GLU A 78 -19.01 -7.39 -21.15
C GLU A 78 -20.04 -6.28 -21.41
N SER A 79 -21.20 -6.61 -21.99
CA SER A 79 -22.32 -5.67 -22.19
C SER A 79 -23.09 -5.41 -20.89
N PHE A 80 -22.92 -6.27 -19.88
CA PHE A 80 -23.31 -5.98 -18.51
C PHE A 80 -22.20 -5.11 -17.91
N GLU A 81 -22.43 -3.80 -17.83
CA GLU A 81 -21.51 -2.94 -17.06
C GLU A 81 -21.34 -3.55 -15.66
N SER A 82 -20.11 -3.87 -15.31
CA SER A 82 -19.76 -4.48 -14.03
C SER A 82 -20.08 -3.51 -12.90
N GLU A 83 -20.68 -4.01 -11.82
CA GLU A 83 -20.85 -3.27 -10.57
C GLU A 83 -19.53 -2.61 -10.17
N ARG A 84 -19.58 -1.32 -9.83
CA ARG A 84 -18.39 -0.57 -9.43
C ARG A 84 -18.33 -0.50 -7.91
N TYR A 85 -17.19 -0.87 -7.35
CA TYR A 85 -16.97 -0.79 -5.91
C TYR A 85 -15.95 0.29 -5.61
N VAL A 86 -16.38 1.32 -4.88
CA VAL A 86 -15.56 2.49 -4.61
C VAL A 86 -15.28 2.59 -3.12
N LEU A 87 -14.01 2.79 -2.78
CA LEU A 87 -13.55 3.11 -1.44
C LEU A 87 -13.16 4.58 -1.38
N GLU A 88 -13.71 5.30 -0.41
CA GLU A 88 -13.15 6.59 0.00
C GLU A 88 -12.11 6.35 1.07
N VAL A 89 -10.88 6.80 0.82
CA VAL A 89 -9.73 6.59 1.69
C VAL A 89 -9.06 7.90 2.06
N MET A 90 -8.50 7.95 3.26
CA MET A 90 -7.71 9.07 3.76
C MET A 90 -6.23 8.72 3.73
N HIS A 91 -5.43 9.55 3.09
CA HIS A 91 -3.97 9.48 3.17
C HIS A 91 -3.42 10.89 3.41
N ALA A 92 -2.56 11.04 4.42
CA ALA A 92 -1.94 12.32 4.78
C ALA A 92 -2.94 13.50 4.92
N GLY A 93 -4.14 13.23 5.45
CA GLY A 93 -5.20 14.23 5.65
C GLY A 93 -5.99 14.61 4.38
N ARG A 94 -5.72 13.95 3.24
CA ARG A 94 -6.48 14.13 1.99
C ARG A 94 -7.37 12.92 1.72
N CYS A 95 -8.55 13.17 1.16
CA CYS A 95 -9.48 12.13 0.73
C CYS A 95 -9.26 11.78 -0.74
N TYR A 96 -9.28 10.48 -1.03
CA TYR A 96 -9.19 9.92 -2.37
C TYR A 96 -10.33 8.94 -2.58
N GLN A 97 -10.83 8.86 -3.81
CA GLN A 97 -11.75 7.80 -4.24
C GLN A 97 -10.96 6.80 -5.08
N VAL A 98 -11.07 5.53 -4.72
CA VAL A 98 -10.36 4.43 -5.37
C VAL A 98 -11.38 3.38 -5.75
N GLU A 99 -11.47 3.08 -7.05
CA GLU A 99 -12.23 1.94 -7.54
C GLU A 99 -11.43 0.66 -7.29
N VAL A 100 -12.07 -0.35 -6.72
CA VAL A 100 -11.44 -1.61 -6.35
C VAL A 100 -12.25 -2.80 -6.85
N PRO A 101 -11.61 -3.95 -7.08
CA PRO A 101 -12.32 -5.19 -7.36
C PRO A 101 -13.23 -5.62 -6.19
N LEU A 102 -14.26 -6.41 -6.50
CA LEU A 102 -15.24 -6.91 -5.51
C LEU A 102 -14.58 -7.59 -4.29
N HIS A 103 -13.57 -8.43 -4.52
CA HIS A 103 -12.90 -9.16 -3.44
C HIS A 103 -12.19 -8.22 -2.46
N VAL A 104 -11.55 -7.16 -2.96
CA VAL A 104 -10.92 -6.12 -2.13
C VAL A 104 -11.99 -5.35 -1.37
N TYR A 105 -13.07 -4.98 -2.06
CA TYR A 105 -14.19 -4.28 -1.43
C TYR A 105 -14.80 -5.06 -0.26
N GLN A 106 -14.96 -6.39 -0.40
CA GLN A 106 -15.51 -7.26 0.64
C GLN A 106 -14.59 -7.39 1.86
N GLN A 107 -13.27 -7.40 1.63
CA GLN A 107 -12.27 -7.50 2.68
C GLN A 107 -12.00 -6.16 3.39
N ALA A 108 -12.24 -5.04 2.71
CA ALA A 108 -12.00 -3.71 3.26
C ALA A 108 -13.06 -3.31 4.29
N ALA A 109 -12.63 -3.04 5.53
CA ALA A 109 -13.47 -2.51 6.60
C ALA A 109 -13.31 -0.99 6.75
N ILE A 110 -14.39 -0.29 7.11
CA ILE A 110 -14.32 1.13 7.48
C ILE A 110 -13.41 1.27 8.71
N GLY A 111 -12.46 2.19 8.67
CA GLY A 111 -11.41 2.33 9.68
C GLY A 111 -10.19 1.42 9.48
N GLY A 112 -10.28 0.42 8.58
CA GLY A 112 -9.16 -0.41 8.16
C GLY A 112 -8.17 0.35 7.28
N HIS A 113 -7.00 -0.26 7.06
CA HIS A 113 -5.97 0.28 6.16
C HIS A 113 -5.90 -0.55 4.87
N ILE A 114 -5.68 0.13 3.76
CA ILE A 114 -5.40 -0.47 2.46
C ILE A 114 -4.19 0.21 1.84
N ASP A 115 -3.47 -0.52 1.01
CA ASP A 115 -2.38 0.02 0.22
C ASP A 115 -2.92 0.44 -1.15
N ILE A 116 -2.85 1.75 -1.43
CA ILE A 116 -3.23 2.29 -2.73
C ILE A 116 -1.99 2.50 -3.59
N HIS A 117 -2.06 2.10 -4.84
CA HIS A 117 -1.03 2.35 -5.83
C HIS A 117 -1.54 3.45 -6.75
N THR A 118 -0.84 4.58 -6.80
CA THR A 118 -1.09 5.59 -7.82
C THR A 118 -0.48 5.08 -9.14
N HIS A 119 -1.19 5.25 -10.25
CA HIS A 119 -0.66 5.02 -11.59
C HIS A 119 -0.06 6.32 -12.12
#